data_AF-Q21ND0-F1
#
_entry.id   AF-Q21ND0-F1
#
_cell.length_a   1.000
_cell.length_b   1.000
_cell.length_c   1.000
_cell.angle_alpha   90.00
_cell.angle_beta   90.00
_cell.angle_gamma   90.00
#
_symmetry.space_group_name_H-M   'P 1'
#
loop_
_entity.id
_entity.type
_entity.pdbx_description
1 polymer ?
#
loop_
_entity_poly.entity_id
_entity_poly.type
_entity_poly.pdbx_seq_one_letter_code
_entity_poly.pdbx_strand_id
1 'polypeptide(L)'
;MKNVSSLLASAVFTTCMMASGAVFAADALQTKLSAAMADKSRPAGDVARDANRKPIETLAFFGLKDSMTVVEIMPGGGWYTRLLAPTLKEKGKLYVAYTNPKYMGDLLEQPAFAEVGKLGEKASFTHVAGPVFNLGNAQLDVKNADMVLTFRNYHNLDAAGRKAMNEAAYNALKVGGVYGVVDHTRRHMEQDNAENGRRFDPVLAIKEIQDAGFMLVDISELHYQPTDALDKEVGHDSVKGKTDRWTLKFVKNK
;
A
#
# COMPACT_ATOMS: atom_id res chain seq x y z
N MET A 1 -63.54 41.50 -8.97
CA MET A 1 -63.06 40.46 -9.89
C MET A 1 -61.57 40.27 -9.70
N LYS A 2 -61.18 39.03 -9.35
CA LYS A 2 -59.88 38.35 -9.52
C LYS A 2 -58.66 38.81 -8.69
N ASN A 3 -58.41 37.99 -7.66
CA ASN A 3 -57.11 37.69 -7.01
C ASN A 3 -56.06 37.18 -8.01
N VAL A 4 -54.78 37.54 -7.82
CA VAL A 4 -53.57 36.75 -8.18
C VAL A 4 -52.41 37.30 -7.30
N SER A 5 -52.04 36.65 -6.19
CA SER A 5 -51.03 35.58 -6.00
C SER A 5 -49.62 36.08 -5.62
N SER A 6 -49.22 35.62 -4.44
CA SER A 6 -47.89 35.52 -3.83
C SER A 6 -46.80 34.91 -4.72
N LEU A 7 -45.53 35.24 -4.47
CA LEU A 7 -44.48 34.22 -4.28
C LEU A 7 -43.22 34.80 -3.61
N LEU A 8 -42.87 34.18 -2.48
CA LEU A 8 -41.69 34.44 -1.66
C LEU A 8 -40.40 34.13 -2.43
N ALA A 9 -39.43 35.03 -2.34
CA ALA A 9 -38.04 34.75 -2.64
C ALA A 9 -37.33 34.30 -1.36
N SER A 10 -37.13 32.99 -1.21
CA SER A 10 -36.19 32.42 -0.24
C SER A 10 -35.30 31.42 -0.97
N ALA A 11 -34.18 31.91 -1.50
CA ALA A 11 -33.13 31.07 -2.06
C ALA A 11 -32.14 30.69 -0.95
N VAL A 12 -32.23 29.41 -0.57
CA VAL A 12 -31.23 28.52 0.03
C VAL A 12 -29.81 29.09 0.13
N PHE A 13 -29.36 29.34 1.36
CA PHE A 13 -27.94 29.44 1.72
C PHE A 13 -27.59 28.27 2.63
N THR A 14 -27.25 27.11 2.06
CA THR A 14 -26.70 25.98 2.84
C THR A 14 -25.76 25.16 1.99
N THR A 15 -24.56 25.66 1.72
CA THR A 15 -23.45 24.81 1.25
C THR A 15 -22.11 25.48 1.53
N CYS A 16 -21.49 25.24 2.69
CA CYS A 16 -20.01 25.27 2.85
C CYS A 16 -19.54 24.86 4.27
N MET A 17 -19.82 23.63 4.72
CA MET A 17 -19.27 23.16 6.01
C MET A 17 -18.52 21.82 5.96
N MET A 18 -18.41 21.18 4.78
CA MET A 18 -17.72 19.88 4.65
C MET A 18 -16.23 19.98 4.29
N ALA A 19 -15.72 21.15 3.91
CA ALA A 19 -14.31 21.31 3.54
C ALA A 19 -13.36 21.29 4.76
N SER A 20 -13.80 21.77 5.92
CA SER A 20 -12.93 21.94 7.10
C SER A 20 -12.49 20.61 7.72
N GLY A 21 -13.36 19.61 7.77
CA GLY A 21 -13.06 18.32 8.43
C GLY A 21 -12.01 17.47 7.69
N ALA A 22 -11.93 17.59 6.36
CA ALA A 22 -10.95 16.85 5.56
C ALA A 22 -9.51 17.36 5.78
N VAL A 23 -9.34 18.67 5.98
CA VAL A 23 -8.03 19.29 6.24
C VAL A 23 -7.51 18.88 7.63
N PHE A 24 -8.34 18.96 8.67
CA PHE A 24 -7.93 18.54 10.02
C PHE A 24 -7.56 17.04 10.12
N ALA A 25 -8.24 16.17 9.37
CA ALA A 25 -7.92 14.75 9.33
C ALA A 25 -6.59 14.46 8.62
N ALA A 26 -6.27 15.21 7.56
CA ALA A 26 -4.98 15.10 6.87
C ALA A 26 -3.82 15.55 7.77
N ASP A 27 -4.00 16.67 8.49
CA ASP A 27 -3.00 17.19 9.44
C ASP A 27 -2.73 16.22 10.61
N ALA A 28 -3.79 15.59 11.13
CA ALA A 28 -3.67 14.61 12.21
C ALA A 28 -2.91 13.34 11.76
N LEU A 29 -3.21 12.83 10.56
CA LEU A 29 -2.50 11.68 9.99
C LEU A 29 -1.01 12.00 9.77
N GLN A 30 -0.73 13.15 9.15
CA GLN A 30 0.65 13.58 8.90
C GLN A 30 1.42 13.73 10.22
N THR A 31 0.79 14.27 11.25
CA THR A 31 1.39 14.37 12.59
C THR A 31 1.73 13.00 13.17
N LYS A 32 0.80 12.04 13.12
CA LYS A 32 1.03 10.65 13.59
C LYS A 32 2.15 9.95 12.83
N LEU A 33 2.16 10.06 11.50
CA LEU A 33 3.21 9.48 10.67
C LEU A 33 4.57 10.14 10.94
N SER A 34 4.60 11.45 11.11
CA SER A 34 5.84 12.19 11.42
C SER A 34 6.40 11.79 12.79
N ALA A 35 5.52 11.62 13.78
CA ALA A 35 5.90 11.10 15.10
C ALA A 35 6.44 9.67 15.01
N ALA A 36 5.78 8.78 14.25
CA ALA A 36 6.26 7.42 14.02
C ALA A 36 7.61 7.39 13.28
N MET A 37 7.82 8.30 12.32
CA MET A 37 9.10 8.43 11.63
C MET A 37 10.23 8.89 12.55
N ALA A 38 9.92 9.80 13.49
CA ALA A 38 10.86 10.34 14.47
C ALA A 38 11.13 9.42 15.68
N ASP A 39 10.49 8.25 15.74
CA ASP A 39 10.71 7.27 16.80
C ASP A 39 12.17 6.79 16.81
N LYS A 40 12.87 7.08 17.92
CA LYS A 40 14.29 6.77 18.12
C LYS A 40 14.57 5.27 18.21
N SER A 41 13.55 4.43 18.41
CA SER A 41 13.68 2.97 18.42
C SER A 41 13.81 2.37 17.01
N ARG A 42 13.53 3.15 15.96
CA ARG A 42 13.66 2.68 14.58
C ARG A 42 15.12 2.35 14.24
N PRO A 43 15.40 1.21 13.59
CA PRO A 43 16.74 0.89 13.14
C PRO A 43 17.32 1.99 12.23
N ALA A 44 18.62 2.27 12.34
CA ALA A 44 19.27 3.29 11.50
C ALA A 44 19.10 3.01 9.98
N GLY A 45 19.12 1.74 9.58
CA GLY A 45 18.85 1.32 8.21
C GLY A 45 17.40 1.55 7.76
N ASP A 46 16.45 1.67 8.68
CA ASP A 46 15.08 2.08 8.35
C ASP A 46 15.03 3.57 8.09
N VAL A 47 15.57 4.38 9.01
CA VAL A 47 15.62 5.84 8.91
C VAL A 47 16.33 6.28 7.62
N ALA A 48 17.45 5.65 7.28
CA ALA A 48 18.21 5.94 6.05
C ALA A 48 17.39 5.72 4.76
N ARG A 49 16.30 4.96 4.81
CA ARG A 49 15.44 4.68 3.65
C ARG A 49 14.23 5.61 3.53
N ASP A 50 13.96 6.46 4.53
CA ASP A 50 12.80 7.36 4.58
C ASP A 50 12.73 8.30 3.38
N ALA A 51 13.83 8.98 3.06
CA ALA A 51 13.88 9.93 1.95
C ALA A 51 13.56 9.28 0.59
N ASN A 52 13.99 8.03 0.38
CA ASN A 52 13.68 7.27 -0.84
C ASN A 52 12.23 6.76 -0.85
N ARG A 53 11.68 6.39 0.31
CA ARG A 53 10.37 5.74 0.42
C ARG A 53 9.19 6.69 0.56
N LYS A 54 9.45 7.97 0.86
CA LYS A 54 8.43 9.04 0.92
C LYS A 54 7.14 8.58 1.61
N PRO A 55 7.23 8.06 2.86
CA PRO A 55 6.11 7.32 3.46
C PRO A 55 4.88 8.19 3.70
N ILE A 56 5.07 9.45 4.09
CA ILE A 56 3.95 10.38 4.33
C ILE A 56 3.19 10.60 3.03
N GLU A 57 3.89 10.94 1.96
CA GLU A 57 3.31 11.22 0.66
C GLU A 57 2.67 9.96 0.06
N THR A 58 3.32 8.80 0.19
CA THR A 58 2.81 7.52 -0.31
C THR A 58 1.52 7.12 0.40
N LEU A 59 1.49 7.17 1.73
CA LEU A 59 0.31 6.79 2.52
C LEU A 59 -0.82 7.82 2.39
N ALA A 60 -0.49 9.10 2.24
CA ALA A 60 -1.46 10.15 1.92
C ALA A 60 -2.07 9.94 0.52
N PHE A 61 -1.28 9.58 -0.49
CA PHE A 61 -1.77 9.26 -1.83
C PHE A 61 -2.78 8.09 -1.80
N PHE A 62 -2.48 7.03 -1.05
CA PHE A 62 -3.44 5.93 -0.86
C PHE A 62 -4.67 6.32 -0.04
N GLY A 63 -4.64 7.48 0.63
CA GLY A 63 -5.75 7.99 1.43
C GLY A 63 -5.89 7.30 2.78
N LEU A 64 -4.76 6.89 3.37
CA LEU A 64 -4.73 6.30 4.70
C LEU A 64 -5.43 7.23 5.70
N LYS A 65 -6.18 6.66 6.65
CA LYS A 65 -6.72 7.38 7.81
C LYS A 65 -6.38 6.59 9.07
N ASP A 66 -6.20 7.28 10.19
CA ASP A 66 -5.79 6.67 11.46
C ASP A 66 -6.84 5.72 12.07
N SER A 67 -8.07 5.74 11.55
CA SER A 67 -9.18 4.88 11.96
C SER A 67 -9.38 3.64 11.07
N MET A 68 -8.51 3.40 10.09
CA MET A 68 -8.70 2.31 9.12
C MET A 68 -8.27 0.95 9.67
N THR A 69 -8.94 -0.10 9.20
CA THR A 69 -8.42 -1.46 9.21
C THR A 69 -7.54 -1.67 7.99
N VAL A 70 -6.24 -1.87 8.20
CA VAL A 70 -5.22 -1.98 7.15
C VAL A 70 -4.58 -3.36 7.19
N VAL A 71 -4.38 -3.98 6.02
CA VAL A 71 -3.59 -5.20 5.87
C VAL A 71 -2.32 -4.90 5.08
N GLU A 72 -1.15 -5.12 5.66
CA GLU A 72 0.15 -5.04 5.00
C GLU A 72 0.59 -6.44 4.57
N ILE A 73 0.68 -6.68 3.26
CA ILE A 73 1.12 -7.96 2.70
C ILE A 73 2.64 -7.95 2.51
N MET A 74 3.29 -9.03 2.96
CA MET A 74 4.73 -9.26 2.84
C MET A 74 5.54 -8.05 3.34
N PRO A 75 5.46 -7.69 4.64
CA PRO A 75 6.10 -6.50 5.20
C PRO A 75 7.64 -6.53 5.20
N GLY A 76 8.24 -7.67 4.84
CA GLY A 76 9.68 -7.91 4.94
C GLY A 76 10.17 -7.67 6.36
N GLY A 77 11.13 -6.76 6.53
CA GLY A 77 11.63 -6.33 7.85
C GLY A 77 10.67 -5.48 8.69
N GLY A 78 9.46 -5.19 8.19
CA GLY A 78 8.46 -4.38 8.90
C GLY A 78 8.72 -2.87 8.87
N TRP A 79 9.31 -2.36 7.77
CA TRP A 79 9.61 -0.94 7.67
C TRP A 79 8.34 -0.09 7.66
N TYR A 80 7.33 -0.46 6.84
CA TYR A 80 6.03 0.24 6.85
C TYR A 80 5.24 -0.14 8.10
N THR A 81 5.34 -1.37 8.59
CA THR A 81 4.76 -1.79 9.89
C THR A 81 5.13 -0.82 11.03
N ARG A 82 6.39 -0.37 11.11
CA ARG A 82 6.87 0.61 12.11
C ARG A 82 6.21 1.99 12.00
N LEU A 83 5.62 2.32 10.86
CA LEU A 83 4.87 3.56 10.67
C LEU A 83 3.37 3.34 10.84
N LEU A 84 2.84 2.26 10.25
CA LEU A 84 1.42 1.92 10.26
C LEU A 84 0.93 1.56 11.66
N ALA A 85 1.67 0.73 12.40
CA ALA A 85 1.23 0.25 13.71
C ALA A 85 1.00 1.39 14.72
N PRO A 86 1.96 2.29 14.99
CA PRO A 86 1.70 3.41 15.91
C PRO A 86 0.65 4.39 15.37
N THR A 87 0.58 4.59 14.05
CA THR A 87 -0.42 5.49 13.43
C THR A 87 -1.85 4.99 13.65
N LEU A 88 -2.08 3.69 13.54
CA LEU A 88 -3.39 3.06 13.63
C LEU A 88 -3.76 2.61 15.05
N LYS A 89 -2.81 2.58 15.99
CA LYS A 89 -2.95 1.96 17.32
C LYS A 89 -4.19 2.38 18.10
N GLU A 90 -4.60 3.64 18.01
CA GLU A 90 -5.69 4.19 18.85
C GLU A 90 -7.09 3.97 18.27
N LYS A 91 -7.25 4.06 16.94
CA LYS A 91 -8.57 4.13 16.29
C LYS A 91 -8.75 3.13 15.15
N GLY A 92 -7.67 2.54 14.68
CA GLY A 92 -7.65 1.61 13.56
C GLY A 92 -7.13 0.24 13.99
N LYS A 93 -6.80 -0.57 12.99
CA LYS A 93 -6.21 -1.89 13.21
C LYS A 93 -5.23 -2.19 12.09
N LEU A 94 -4.03 -2.63 12.46
CA LEU A 94 -3.08 -3.18 11.50
C LEU A 94 -3.09 -4.70 11.58
N TYR A 95 -3.19 -5.34 10.42
CA TYR A 95 -2.81 -6.72 10.22
C TYR A 95 -1.57 -6.77 9.32
N VAL A 96 -0.66 -7.69 9.60
CA VAL A 96 0.46 -8.00 8.71
C VAL A 96 0.33 -9.44 8.24
N ALA A 97 0.45 -9.65 6.94
CA ALA A 97 0.37 -10.96 6.31
C ALA A 97 1.77 -11.39 5.84
N TYR A 98 2.32 -12.42 6.46
CA TYR A 98 3.64 -12.96 6.13
C TYR A 98 3.64 -14.48 6.23
N THR A 99 4.51 -15.13 5.45
CA THR A 99 4.66 -16.60 5.47
C THR A 99 5.73 -17.06 6.47
N ASN A 100 6.69 -16.19 6.80
CA ASN A 100 7.78 -16.51 7.71
C ASN A 100 8.02 -15.34 8.69
N PRO A 101 7.70 -15.49 9.99
CA PRO A 101 7.88 -14.43 10.98
C PRO A 101 9.34 -13.99 11.13
N LYS A 102 10.31 -14.84 10.77
CA LYS A 102 11.75 -14.52 10.86
C LYS A 102 12.14 -13.29 10.06
N TYR A 103 11.41 -12.96 8.99
CA TYR A 103 11.70 -11.74 8.21
C TYR A 103 11.49 -10.46 9.03
N MET A 104 10.61 -10.48 10.01
CA MET A 104 10.34 -9.34 10.89
C MET A 104 11.20 -9.34 12.16
N GLY A 105 11.98 -10.40 12.39
CA GLY A 105 12.66 -10.63 13.65
C GLY A 105 11.68 -10.54 14.82
N ASP A 106 12.12 -9.91 15.91
CA ASP A 106 11.33 -9.79 17.13
C ASP A 106 10.37 -8.57 17.10
N LEU A 107 10.18 -7.92 15.93
CA LEU A 107 9.39 -6.68 15.84
C LEU A 107 7.99 -6.83 16.45
N LEU A 108 7.28 -7.91 16.09
CA LEU A 108 5.91 -8.14 16.55
C LEU A 108 5.84 -8.69 17.98
N GLU A 109 6.98 -8.93 18.62
CA GLU A 109 7.08 -9.34 20.02
C GLU A 109 7.29 -8.11 20.93
N GLN A 110 7.71 -6.98 20.35
CA GLN A 110 7.89 -5.74 21.10
C GLN A 110 6.53 -5.20 21.58
N PRO A 111 6.43 -4.67 22.81
CA PRO A 111 5.18 -4.16 23.37
C PRO A 111 4.47 -3.11 22.51
N ALA A 112 5.22 -2.32 21.73
CA ALA A 112 4.67 -1.32 20.82
C ALA A 112 3.82 -1.93 19.68
N PHE A 113 4.04 -3.20 19.33
CA PHE A 113 3.42 -3.90 18.20
C PHE A 113 2.53 -5.07 18.63
N ALA A 114 2.29 -5.26 19.93
CA ALA A 114 1.50 -6.37 20.47
C ALA A 114 0.07 -6.45 19.89
N GLU A 115 -0.50 -5.30 19.51
CA GLU A 115 -1.85 -5.21 18.93
C GLU A 115 -1.89 -5.47 17.42
N VAL A 116 -0.76 -5.70 16.76
CA VAL A 116 -0.73 -6.00 15.33
C VAL A 116 -1.23 -7.42 15.10
N GLY A 117 -2.30 -7.56 14.30
CA GLY A 117 -2.82 -8.86 13.91
C GLY A 117 -1.86 -9.57 12.96
N LYS A 118 -1.69 -10.89 13.14
CA LYS A 118 -0.82 -11.73 12.31
C LYS A 118 -1.69 -12.57 11.38
N LEU A 119 -1.38 -12.56 10.08
CA LEU A 119 -2.08 -13.30 9.04
C LEU A 119 -1.07 -14.07 8.19
N GLY A 120 -1.58 -14.98 7.34
CA GLY A 120 -0.76 -15.65 6.33
C GLY A 120 0.05 -16.84 6.85
N GLU A 121 -0.15 -17.29 8.09
CA GLU A 121 0.52 -18.46 8.66
C GLU A 121 0.27 -19.76 7.87
N LYS A 122 -0.84 -19.82 7.12
CA LYS A 122 -1.19 -20.93 6.24
C LYS A 122 -0.67 -20.77 4.80
N ALA A 123 -0.20 -19.57 4.44
CA ALA A 123 0.32 -19.28 3.12
C ALA A 123 1.68 -19.95 2.93
N SER A 124 1.97 -20.37 1.70
CA SER A 124 3.22 -21.04 1.34
C SER A 124 3.98 -20.27 0.28
N PHE A 125 5.31 -20.23 0.40
CA PHE A 125 6.19 -19.83 -0.70
C PHE A 125 6.94 -21.04 -1.23
N THR A 126 6.78 -21.29 -2.53
CA THR A 126 7.56 -22.30 -3.25
C THR A 126 8.46 -21.57 -4.24
N HIS A 127 9.78 -21.80 -4.16
CA HIS A 127 10.71 -21.21 -5.12
C HIS A 127 10.43 -21.73 -6.53
N VAL A 128 10.44 -20.84 -7.52
CA VAL A 128 10.19 -21.17 -8.93
C VAL A 128 11.49 -21.04 -9.71
N ALA A 129 12.02 -19.83 -9.83
CA ALA A 129 13.27 -19.52 -10.52
C ALA A 129 13.77 -18.13 -10.12
N GLY A 130 15.09 -17.92 -10.10
CA GLY A 130 15.67 -16.62 -9.75
C GLY A 130 15.15 -16.11 -8.39
N PRO A 131 14.73 -14.84 -8.25
CA PRO A 131 14.12 -14.31 -7.03
C PRO A 131 12.60 -14.57 -6.93
N VAL A 132 12.02 -15.38 -7.83
CA VAL A 132 10.57 -15.56 -7.97
C VAL A 132 10.05 -16.77 -7.21
N PHE A 133 8.94 -16.58 -6.52
CA PHE A 133 8.22 -17.58 -5.74
C PHE A 133 6.78 -17.71 -6.21
N ASN A 134 6.20 -18.88 -6.02
CA ASN A 134 4.77 -19.09 -6.05
C ASN A 134 4.19 -18.83 -4.66
N LEU A 135 3.08 -18.08 -4.58
CA LEU A 135 2.33 -17.88 -3.34
C LEU A 135 1.10 -18.80 -3.32
N GLY A 136 1.13 -19.83 -2.48
CA GLY A 136 -0.01 -20.71 -2.20
C GLY A 136 -0.78 -20.27 -0.97
N ASN A 137 -2.04 -20.68 -0.86
CA ASN A 137 -2.91 -20.45 0.31
C ASN A 137 -2.91 -18.99 0.81
N ALA A 138 -3.00 -18.04 -0.12
CA ALA A 138 -2.87 -16.60 0.14
C ALA A 138 -4.01 -15.98 0.99
N GLN A 139 -4.93 -16.78 1.54
CA GLN A 139 -6.11 -16.28 2.23
C GLN A 139 -5.74 -15.33 3.39
N LEU A 140 -6.33 -14.15 3.32
CA LEU A 140 -6.33 -13.18 4.40
C LEU A 140 -7.62 -13.40 5.18
N ASP A 141 -7.53 -13.98 6.38
CA ASP A 141 -8.65 -14.25 7.28
C ASP A 141 -9.21 -12.95 7.92
N VAL A 142 -9.37 -11.91 7.10
CA VAL A 142 -9.91 -10.59 7.43
C VAL A 142 -11.04 -10.28 6.45
N LYS A 143 -12.10 -9.65 6.94
CA LYS A 143 -13.19 -9.14 6.13
C LYS A 143 -13.38 -7.65 6.42
N ASN A 144 -13.87 -6.93 5.42
CA ASN A 144 -14.18 -5.50 5.52
C ASN A 144 -12.99 -4.60 5.87
N ALA A 145 -11.77 -4.96 5.47
CA ALA A 145 -10.63 -4.06 5.57
C ALA A 145 -10.87 -2.80 4.73
N ASP A 146 -10.40 -1.65 5.22
CA ASP A 146 -10.45 -0.37 4.51
C ASP A 146 -9.35 -0.28 3.46
N MET A 147 -8.20 -0.89 3.74
CA MET A 147 -7.02 -0.79 2.90
C MET A 147 -6.18 -2.08 2.94
N VAL A 148 -5.68 -2.50 1.79
CA VAL A 148 -4.64 -3.52 1.65
C VAL A 148 -3.45 -2.86 0.97
N LEU A 149 -2.25 -3.12 1.46
CA LEU A 149 -1.01 -2.53 0.97
C LEU A 149 0.02 -3.61 0.69
N THR A 150 0.78 -3.44 -0.39
CA THR A 150 1.99 -4.24 -0.63
C THR A 150 3.06 -3.37 -1.28
N PHE A 151 4.31 -3.53 -0.80
CA PHE A 151 5.42 -2.66 -1.16
C PHE A 151 6.62 -3.50 -1.59
N ARG A 152 6.96 -3.42 -2.88
CA ARG A 152 8.11 -4.09 -3.50
C ARG A 152 8.09 -5.62 -3.34
N ASN A 153 6.90 -6.19 -3.52
CA ASN A 153 6.66 -7.62 -3.42
C ASN A 153 6.07 -8.24 -4.70
N TYR A 154 5.50 -7.43 -5.60
CA TYR A 154 4.80 -7.92 -6.79
C TYR A 154 5.77 -8.68 -7.71
N HIS A 155 7.00 -8.17 -7.88
CA HIS A 155 8.07 -8.83 -8.62
C HIS A 155 8.58 -10.13 -8.00
N ASN A 156 8.34 -10.38 -6.71
CA ASN A 156 8.78 -11.62 -6.05
C ASN A 156 7.89 -12.81 -6.39
N LEU A 157 6.77 -12.59 -7.07
CA LEU A 157 5.74 -13.60 -7.30
C LEU A 157 5.62 -13.98 -8.77
N ASP A 158 5.42 -15.25 -9.05
CA ASP A 158 5.02 -15.73 -10.38
C ASP A 158 3.56 -15.32 -10.70
N ALA A 159 3.11 -15.57 -11.93
CA ALA A 159 1.76 -15.15 -12.36
C ALA A 159 0.65 -15.74 -11.47
N ALA A 160 0.79 -17.00 -11.04
CA ALA A 160 -0.18 -17.66 -10.17
C ALA A 160 -0.19 -17.04 -8.76
N GLY A 161 0.98 -16.75 -8.19
CA GLY A 161 1.13 -16.11 -6.89
C GLY A 161 0.61 -14.67 -6.88
N ARG A 162 0.84 -13.89 -7.95
CA ARG A 162 0.26 -12.55 -8.10
C ARG A 162 -1.25 -12.60 -8.20
N LYS A 163 -1.80 -13.53 -8.99
CA LYS A 163 -3.25 -13.77 -9.04
C LYS A 163 -3.81 -14.09 -7.66
N ALA A 164 -3.19 -15.02 -6.93
CA ALA A 164 -3.62 -15.39 -5.58
C ALA A 164 -3.55 -14.21 -4.59
N MET A 165 -2.48 -13.39 -4.64
CA MET A 165 -2.35 -12.18 -3.83
C MET A 165 -3.44 -11.14 -4.15
N ASN A 166 -3.71 -10.89 -5.43
CA ASN A 166 -4.74 -9.94 -5.86
C ASN A 166 -6.13 -10.40 -5.39
N GLU A 167 -6.46 -11.68 -5.55
CA GLU A 167 -7.73 -12.25 -5.08
C GLU A 167 -7.88 -12.19 -3.55
N ALA A 168 -6.79 -12.46 -2.83
CA ALA A 168 -6.78 -12.35 -1.37
C ALA A 168 -7.02 -10.91 -0.91
N ALA A 169 -6.34 -9.93 -1.52
CA ALA A 169 -6.55 -8.51 -1.26
C ALA A 169 -8.01 -8.11 -1.55
N TYR A 170 -8.57 -8.53 -2.69
CA TYR A 170 -9.95 -8.26 -3.07
C TYR A 170 -10.94 -8.84 -2.04
N ASN A 171 -10.71 -10.07 -1.59
CA ASN A 171 -11.58 -10.76 -0.65
C ASN A 171 -11.52 -10.19 0.78
N ALA A 172 -10.42 -9.55 1.15
CA ALA A 172 -10.26 -8.90 2.46
C ALA A 172 -10.94 -7.53 2.52
N LEU A 173 -10.94 -6.79 1.40
CA LEU A 173 -11.47 -5.43 1.34
C LEU A 173 -12.99 -5.37 1.38
N LYS A 174 -13.52 -4.34 2.04
CA LYS A 174 -14.91 -3.88 1.82
C LYS A 174 -15.06 -3.24 0.44
N VAL A 175 -16.30 -3.12 -0.03
CA VAL A 175 -16.58 -2.29 -1.23
C VAL A 175 -16.16 -0.84 -0.96
N GLY A 176 -15.44 -0.25 -1.91
CA GLY A 176 -14.80 1.06 -1.78
C GLY A 176 -13.45 1.05 -1.04
N GLY A 177 -13.01 -0.11 -0.54
CA GLY A 177 -11.69 -0.27 0.07
C GLY A 177 -10.56 -0.15 -0.95
N VAL A 178 -9.39 0.32 -0.50
CA VAL A 178 -8.23 0.65 -1.34
C VAL A 178 -7.25 -0.52 -1.39
N TYR A 179 -6.75 -0.83 -2.59
CA TYR A 179 -5.55 -1.66 -2.77
C TYR A 179 -4.41 -0.78 -3.29
N GLY A 180 -3.40 -0.55 -2.45
CA GLY A 180 -2.21 0.24 -2.78
C GLY A 180 -1.01 -0.64 -3.07
N VAL A 181 -0.38 -0.44 -4.23
CA VAL A 181 0.73 -1.26 -4.71
C VAL A 181 1.86 -0.37 -5.18
N VAL A 182 3.08 -0.64 -4.70
CA VAL A 182 4.31 0.02 -5.14
C VAL A 182 5.31 -1.04 -5.54
N ASP A 183 5.92 -0.92 -6.73
CA ASP A 183 7.03 -1.79 -7.10
C ASP A 183 8.00 -1.13 -8.09
N HIS A 184 9.16 -1.76 -8.26
CA HIS A 184 10.22 -1.32 -9.17
C HIS A 184 9.80 -1.47 -10.62
N THR A 185 10.08 -0.45 -11.42
CA THR A 185 9.62 -0.40 -12.80
C THR A 185 10.47 -1.29 -13.70
N ARG A 186 9.79 -2.15 -14.47
CA ARG A 186 10.30 -2.79 -15.68
C ARG A 186 9.69 -2.12 -16.90
N ARG A 187 10.42 -2.05 -18.01
CA ARG A 187 9.86 -1.58 -19.28
C ARG A 187 8.72 -2.51 -19.72
N HIS A 188 7.72 -1.92 -20.36
CA HIS A 188 6.59 -2.68 -20.89
C HIS A 188 7.05 -3.71 -21.92
N MET A 189 6.60 -4.96 -21.81
CA MET A 189 6.95 -6.08 -22.71
C MET A 189 8.45 -6.41 -22.79
N GLU A 190 9.27 -5.90 -21.88
CA GLU A 190 10.69 -6.27 -21.80
C GLU A 190 10.83 -7.74 -21.36
N GLN A 191 11.67 -8.48 -22.09
CA GLN A 191 11.98 -9.87 -21.78
C GLN A 191 12.77 -9.97 -20.47
N ASP A 192 12.59 -11.08 -19.75
CA ASP A 192 13.31 -11.34 -18.52
C ASP A 192 14.82 -11.45 -18.78
N ASN A 193 15.61 -10.84 -17.89
CA ASN A 193 17.07 -10.89 -17.92
C ASN A 193 17.63 -10.77 -16.48
N ALA A 194 18.96 -10.83 -16.35
CA ALA A 194 19.63 -10.79 -15.05
C ALA A 194 19.40 -9.49 -14.26
N GLU A 195 19.11 -8.38 -14.94
CA GLU A 195 18.98 -7.05 -14.34
C GLU A 195 17.54 -6.72 -13.93
N ASN A 196 16.53 -7.34 -14.54
CA ASN A 196 15.12 -6.98 -14.34
C ASN A 196 14.31 -7.98 -13.51
N GLY A 197 14.93 -9.05 -12.97
CA GLY A 197 14.22 -10.06 -12.16
C GLY A 197 13.55 -9.52 -10.88
N ARG A 198 13.97 -8.35 -10.38
CA ARG A 198 13.30 -7.63 -9.28
C ARG A 198 12.56 -6.37 -9.71
N ARG A 199 12.20 -6.28 -10.99
CA ARG A 199 11.42 -5.20 -11.59
C ARG A 199 10.17 -5.81 -12.20
N PHE A 200 9.08 -5.05 -12.23
CA PHE A 200 7.81 -5.51 -12.79
C PHE A 200 7.16 -4.48 -13.71
N ASP A 201 6.52 -4.98 -14.76
CA ASP A 201 5.85 -4.16 -15.78
C ASP A 201 4.55 -3.57 -15.20
N PRO A 202 4.44 -2.24 -15.05
CA PRO A 202 3.25 -1.61 -14.47
C PRO A 202 1.98 -1.86 -15.30
N VAL A 203 2.09 -2.00 -16.62
CA VAL A 203 0.91 -2.25 -17.48
C VAL A 203 0.37 -3.65 -17.22
N LEU A 204 1.26 -4.63 -17.07
CA LEU A 204 0.86 -5.99 -16.70
C LEU A 204 0.27 -6.04 -15.28
N ALA A 205 0.85 -5.31 -14.31
CA ALA A 205 0.31 -5.24 -12.96
C ALA A 205 -1.10 -4.64 -12.94
N ILE A 206 -1.34 -3.55 -13.68
CA ILE A 206 -2.67 -2.94 -13.82
C ILE A 206 -3.66 -3.96 -14.36
N LYS A 207 -3.30 -4.67 -15.43
CA LYS A 207 -4.15 -5.71 -16.01
C LYS A 207 -4.46 -6.82 -15.01
N GLU A 208 -3.44 -7.40 -14.38
CA GLU A 208 -3.60 -8.52 -13.43
C GLU A 208 -4.44 -8.14 -12.20
N ILE A 209 -4.34 -6.88 -11.73
CA ILE A 209 -5.13 -6.38 -10.62
C ILE A 209 -6.58 -6.11 -11.05
N GLN A 210 -6.80 -5.58 -12.26
CA GLN A 210 -8.15 -5.39 -12.81
C GLN A 210 -8.87 -6.72 -13.07
N ASP A 211 -8.14 -7.75 -13.53
CA ASP A 211 -8.68 -9.10 -13.72
C ASP A 211 -9.18 -9.71 -12.40
N ALA A 212 -8.61 -9.32 -11.26
CA ALA A 212 -9.09 -9.70 -9.93
C ALA A 212 -10.34 -8.91 -9.48
N GLY A 213 -10.83 -7.96 -10.29
CA GLY A 213 -12.07 -7.21 -10.07
C GLY A 213 -11.86 -5.77 -9.61
N PHE A 214 -10.63 -5.32 -9.42
CA PHE A 214 -10.35 -3.95 -8.98
C PHE A 214 -10.53 -2.93 -10.11
N MET A 215 -10.77 -1.67 -9.71
CA MET A 215 -10.71 -0.51 -10.61
C MET A 215 -9.48 0.33 -10.28
N LEU A 216 -8.66 0.65 -11.29
CA LEU A 216 -7.59 1.63 -11.17
C LEU A 216 -8.21 3.02 -11.00
N VAL A 217 -7.84 3.74 -9.94
CA VAL A 217 -8.40 5.08 -9.66
C VAL A 217 -7.36 6.19 -9.74
N ASP A 218 -6.08 5.87 -9.54
CA ASP A 218 -5.02 6.87 -9.60
C ASP A 218 -3.63 6.24 -9.77
N ILE A 219 -2.70 7.01 -10.34
CA ILE A 219 -1.28 6.67 -10.52
C ILE A 219 -0.45 7.85 -10.02
N SER A 220 0.61 7.55 -9.28
CA SER A 220 1.51 8.59 -8.75
C SER A 220 2.92 8.48 -9.31
N GLU A 221 3.49 9.64 -9.64
CA GLU A 221 4.91 9.82 -10.00
C GLU A 221 5.83 10.03 -8.79
N LEU A 222 5.32 9.85 -7.55
CA LEU A 222 6.09 10.08 -6.31
C LEU A 222 7.47 9.40 -6.28
N HIS A 223 7.58 8.25 -6.94
CA HIS A 223 8.79 7.44 -6.98
C HIS A 223 9.45 7.37 -8.36
N TYR A 224 9.07 8.26 -9.27
CA TYR A 224 9.79 8.44 -10.53
C TYR A 224 11.24 8.81 -10.25
N GLN A 225 12.17 8.14 -10.94
CA GLN A 225 13.61 8.38 -10.81
C GLN A 225 14.23 8.54 -12.20
N PRO A 226 14.42 9.78 -12.71
CA PRO A 226 14.94 10.00 -14.05
C PRO A 226 16.37 9.47 -14.25
N THR A 227 17.09 9.22 -13.15
CA THR A 227 18.45 8.67 -13.18
C THR A 227 18.50 7.14 -13.21
N ASP A 228 17.38 6.46 -13.01
CA ASP A 228 17.32 5.00 -13.14
C ASP A 228 16.96 4.64 -14.58
N ALA A 229 17.99 4.25 -15.35
CA ALA A 229 17.81 3.83 -16.74
C ALA A 229 17.16 2.44 -16.87
N LEU A 230 16.71 1.80 -15.78
CA LEU A 230 16.03 0.50 -15.77
C LEU A 230 16.85 -0.65 -16.38
N ASP A 231 18.17 -0.50 -16.45
CA ASP A 231 19.12 -1.46 -17.06
C ASP A 231 20.04 -2.12 -16.02
N LYS A 232 19.77 -1.88 -14.73
CA LYS A 232 20.48 -2.44 -13.59
C LYS A 232 19.55 -3.10 -12.61
N GLU A 233 20.02 -4.21 -12.05
CA GLU A 233 19.49 -4.88 -10.87
C GLU A 233 19.28 -3.86 -9.74
N VAL A 234 18.14 -3.92 -9.06
CA VAL A 234 17.69 -2.87 -8.09
C VAL A 234 18.57 -2.77 -6.84
N GLY A 235 19.49 -3.72 -6.65
CA GLY A 235 20.50 -3.77 -5.59
C GLY A 235 21.89 -3.35 -6.05
N HIS A 236 22.10 -3.09 -7.34
CA HIS A 236 23.35 -2.57 -7.89
C HIS A 236 23.68 -1.20 -7.29
N ASP A 237 24.94 -0.96 -6.92
CA ASP A 237 25.34 0.22 -6.14
C ASP A 237 25.00 1.56 -6.79
N SER A 238 24.97 1.61 -8.13
CA SER A 238 24.60 2.82 -8.87
C SER A 238 23.13 3.23 -8.75
N VAL A 239 22.22 2.29 -8.44
CA VAL A 239 20.76 2.53 -8.39
C VAL A 239 20.12 2.14 -7.07
N LYS A 240 20.81 1.41 -6.20
CA LYS A 240 20.28 0.95 -4.91
C LYS A 240 19.80 2.13 -4.07
N GLY A 241 18.51 2.10 -3.70
CA GLY A 241 17.88 3.19 -2.95
C GLY A 241 17.61 4.44 -3.78
N LYS A 242 17.61 4.34 -5.11
CA LYS A 242 17.24 5.38 -6.09
C LYS A 242 16.58 4.79 -7.34
N THR A 243 15.97 3.62 -7.23
CA THR A 243 15.28 2.98 -8.34
C THR A 243 13.94 3.63 -8.63
N ASP A 244 13.61 3.68 -9.91
CA ASP A 244 12.31 4.06 -10.42
C ASP A 244 11.27 3.03 -9.99
N ARG A 245 10.13 3.54 -9.49
CA ARG A 245 9.02 2.71 -9.04
C ARG A 245 7.70 3.33 -9.46
N TRP A 246 6.78 2.47 -9.85
CA TRP A 246 5.38 2.84 -10.02
C TRP A 246 4.64 2.78 -8.69
N THR A 247 3.62 3.61 -8.54
CA THR A 247 2.75 3.68 -7.35
C THR A 247 1.30 3.76 -7.81
N LEU A 248 0.56 2.68 -7.58
CA LEU A 248 -0.75 2.46 -8.17
C LEU A 248 -1.81 2.33 -7.08
N LYS A 249 -2.93 3.03 -7.25
CA LYS A 249 -4.07 3.00 -6.35
C LYS A 249 -5.27 2.40 -7.04
N PHE A 250 -5.81 1.34 -6.45
CA PHE A 250 -7.01 0.67 -6.91
C PHE A 250 -8.10 0.71 -5.84
N VAL A 251 -9.35 0.51 -6.25
CA VAL A 251 -10.48 0.32 -5.34
C VAL A 251 -11.28 -0.92 -5.69
N LYS A 252 -11.82 -1.58 -4.66
CA LYS A 252 -12.81 -2.65 -4.85
C LYS A 252 -14.16 -2.01 -5.19
N ASN A 253 -14.66 -2.24 -6.41
CA ASN A 253 -15.89 -1.61 -6.89
C ASN A 253 -17.16 -2.44 -6.65
N LYS A 254 -17.06 -3.73 -6.29
CA LYS A 254 -18.17 -4.65 -6.03
C LYS A 254 -17.83 -5.75 -5.04
#